data_AF-A0A3B9EYT3-F1
#
_entry.id   AF-A0A3B9EYT3-F1
#
_cell.length_a   1.000
_cell.length_b   1.000
_cell.length_c   1.000
_cell.angle_alpha   90.00
_cell.angle_beta   90.00
_cell.angle_gamma   90.00
#
_symmetry.space_group_name_H-M   'P 1'
#
loop_
_entity.id
_entity.type
_entity.pdbx_description
1 polymer ?
#
loop_
_entity_poly.entity_id
_entity_poly.type
_entity_poly.pdbx_seq_one_letter_code
_entity_poly.pdbx_strand_id
1 'polypeptide(L)'
;MDAFYIILTAFFIALSCGTLGTFLILRKMAMVGDAISHSVLPGIVIAFLISGSRNNIPMLIGAAAVGVITTVLIELLHKKARLQEDASIGVTFTWLFAIGVILISAFTGQVDLDQECVLYGEIAYVPLDLIVTDTGTILGPRPLWISGIMALIVLLVTRIGYKGFFITTFNPDYAKALGISTLIW
;
A
#
# COMPACT_ATOMS: atom_id res chain seq x y z
N MET A 1 -15.96 -19.12 14.48
CA MET A 1 -15.71 -17.67 14.69
C MET A 1 -14.71 -17.13 13.66
N ASP A 2 -13.87 -18.00 13.08
CA ASP A 2 -12.78 -17.61 12.19
C ASP A 2 -13.26 -16.96 10.87
N ALA A 3 -14.32 -17.50 10.27
CA ALA A 3 -14.92 -16.92 9.06
C ALA A 3 -15.43 -15.48 9.28
N PHE A 4 -15.93 -15.15 10.47
CA PHE A 4 -16.41 -13.80 10.78
C PHE A 4 -15.26 -12.78 10.75
N TYR A 5 -14.10 -13.12 11.32
CA TYR A 5 -12.93 -12.25 11.29
C TYR A 5 -12.37 -12.06 9.89
N ILE A 6 -12.35 -13.11 9.07
CA ILE A 6 -11.91 -13.04 7.67
C ILE A 6 -12.82 -12.10 6.88
N ILE A 7 -14.14 -12.28 6.97
CA ILE A 7 -15.12 -11.45 6.26
C ILE A 7 -15.03 -9.98 6.70
N LEU A 8 -14.91 -9.74 8.01
CA LEU A 8 -14.83 -8.37 8.53
C LEU A 8 -13.53 -7.66 8.11
N THR A 9 -12.41 -8.38 8.08
CA THR A 9 -11.13 -7.86 7.56
C THR A 9 -11.24 -7.55 6.07
N ALA A 10 -11.81 -8.46 5.28
CA ALA A 10 -12.04 -8.25 3.85
C ALA A 10 -12.95 -7.02 3.60
N PHE A 11 -13.97 -6.82 4.42
CA PHE A 11 -14.83 -5.64 4.35
C PHE A 11 -14.06 -4.32 4.54
N PHE A 12 -13.20 -4.24 5.57
CA PHE A 12 -12.40 -3.02 5.80
C PHE A 12 -11.39 -2.76 4.68
N ILE A 13 -10.75 -3.80 4.15
CA ILE A 13 -9.83 -3.68 3.01
C ILE A 13 -10.60 -3.21 1.77
N ALA A 14 -11.72 -3.85 1.43
CA ALA A 14 -12.54 -3.49 0.28
C ALA A 14 -13.06 -2.04 0.37
N LEU A 15 -13.46 -1.59 1.56
CA LEU A 15 -13.90 -0.22 1.80
C LEU A 15 -12.77 0.79 1.55
N SER A 16 -11.55 0.49 2.01
CA SER A 16 -10.38 1.33 1.82
C SER A 16 -9.97 1.40 0.34
N CYS A 17 -9.86 0.25 -0.31
CA CYS A 17 -9.46 0.16 -1.72
C CYS A 17 -10.52 0.74 -2.65
N GLY A 18 -11.81 0.52 -2.38
CA GLY A 18 -12.91 1.04 -3.19
C GLY A 18 -12.99 2.57 -3.17
N THR A 19 -12.81 3.18 -1.98
CA THR A 19 -12.87 4.65 -1.84
C THR A 19 -11.71 5.36 -2.52
N LEU A 20 -10.48 4.84 -2.40
CA LEU A 20 -9.33 5.42 -3.11
C LEU A 20 -9.35 5.08 -4.61
N GLY A 21 -9.76 3.86 -4.95
CA GLY A 21 -9.81 3.36 -6.33
C GLY A 21 -10.68 4.21 -7.25
N THR A 22 -11.80 4.75 -6.76
CA THR A 22 -12.63 5.67 -7.55
C THR A 22 -11.84 6.90 -8.02
N PHE A 23 -11.06 7.52 -7.14
CA PHE A 23 -10.26 8.70 -7.53
C PHE A 23 -9.15 8.34 -8.51
N LEU A 24 -8.48 7.21 -8.29
CA LEU A 24 -7.41 6.74 -9.18
C LEU A 24 -7.92 6.47 -10.61
N ILE A 25 -9.10 5.87 -10.74
CA ILE A 25 -9.72 5.61 -12.04
C ILE A 25 -10.09 6.92 -12.73
N LEU A 26 -10.76 7.85 -12.03
CA LEU A 26 -11.14 9.14 -12.62
C LEU A 26 -9.91 9.96 -13.06
N ARG A 27 -8.78 9.82 -12.36
CA ARG A 27 -7.51 10.46 -12.74
C ARG A 27 -6.71 9.71 -13.81
N LYS A 28 -7.22 8.61 -14.36
CA LYS A 28 -6.51 7.72 -15.31
C LYS A 28 -5.19 7.12 -14.75
N MET A 29 -5.06 7.07 -13.42
CA MET A 29 -3.90 6.53 -12.71
C MET A 29 -4.15 5.10 -12.21
N ALA A 30 -4.95 4.31 -12.94
CA ALA A 30 -5.32 2.96 -12.51
C ALA A 30 -4.10 2.03 -12.37
N MET A 31 -3.07 2.21 -13.20
CA MET A 31 -1.83 1.39 -13.15
C MET A 31 -0.94 1.69 -11.93
N VAL A 32 -1.17 2.79 -11.22
CA VAL A 32 -0.37 3.14 -10.03
C VAL A 32 -0.58 2.13 -8.90
N GLY A 33 -1.80 1.60 -8.74
CA GLY A 33 -2.10 0.60 -7.72
C GLY A 33 -1.31 -0.71 -7.90
N ASP A 34 -1.18 -1.15 -9.15
CA ASP A 34 -0.40 -2.33 -9.51
C ASP A 34 1.11 -2.09 -9.26
N ALA A 35 1.60 -0.93 -9.70
CA ALA A 35 2.98 -0.54 -9.49
C ALA A 35 3.39 -0.46 -8.00
N ILE A 36 2.51 0.05 -7.13
CA ILE A 36 2.77 0.11 -5.68
C ILE A 36 2.88 -1.30 -5.10
N SER A 37 1.93 -2.19 -5.42
CA SER A 37 1.91 -3.58 -4.90
C SER A 37 3.21 -4.34 -5.23
N HIS A 38 3.70 -4.20 -6.46
CA HIS A 38 4.95 -4.84 -6.89
C HIS A 38 6.22 -4.16 -6.36
N SER A 39 6.20 -2.85 -6.19
CA SER A 39 7.37 -2.09 -5.74
C SER A 39 7.59 -2.16 -4.22
N VAL A 40 6.57 -2.54 -3.45
CA VAL A 40 6.64 -2.69 -1.99
C VAL A 40 7.49 -3.89 -1.55
N LEU A 41 7.58 -4.93 -2.39
CA LEU A 41 8.31 -6.17 -2.11
C LEU A 41 9.78 -5.96 -1.66
N PRO A 42 10.65 -5.22 -2.38
CA PRO A 42 12.01 -4.94 -1.89
C PRO A 42 12.02 -4.24 -0.53
N GLY A 43 11.03 -3.39 -0.23
CA GLY A 43 10.92 -2.72 1.08
C GLY A 43 10.65 -3.68 2.23
N ILE A 44 9.79 -4.68 1.98
CA ILE A 44 9.50 -5.74 2.95
C ILE A 44 10.76 -6.56 3.23
N VAL A 45 11.51 -6.92 2.19
CA VAL A 45 12.72 -7.75 2.32
C VAL A 45 13.83 -6.99 3.06
N ILE A 46 14.05 -5.73 2.71
CA ILE A 46 15.03 -4.88 3.40
C ILE A 46 14.66 -4.71 4.88
N ALA A 47 13.39 -4.45 5.19
CA ALA A 47 12.94 -4.33 6.58
C ALA A 47 13.10 -5.63 7.36
N PHE A 48 12.85 -6.78 6.72
CA PHE A 48 13.09 -8.08 7.31
C PHE A 48 14.59 -8.29 7.63
N LEU A 49 15.48 -8.00 6.68
CA LEU A 49 16.94 -8.14 6.85
C LEU A 49 17.48 -7.26 7.98
N ILE A 50 16.96 -6.04 8.13
CA ILE A 50 17.38 -5.11 9.19
C ILE A 50 16.81 -5.51 10.55
N SER A 51 15.54 -5.93 10.60
CA SER A 51 14.86 -6.21 11.87
C SER A 51 15.18 -7.59 12.44
N GLY A 52 15.62 -8.55 11.62
CA GLY A 52 15.90 -9.93 12.05
C GLY A 52 14.70 -10.68 12.65
N SER A 53 13.49 -10.13 12.53
CA SER A 53 12.27 -10.62 13.15
C SER A 53 11.09 -10.44 12.19
N ARG A 54 10.19 -11.43 12.10
CA ARG A 54 8.94 -11.41 11.31
C ARG A 54 7.85 -10.56 11.98
N ASN A 55 8.24 -9.45 12.62
CA ASN A 55 7.27 -8.54 13.21
C ASN A 55 6.58 -7.72 12.11
N ASN A 56 5.25 -7.66 12.15
CA ASN A 56 4.45 -6.98 11.13
C ASN A 56 4.71 -5.46 11.05
N ILE A 57 5.11 -4.82 12.15
CA ILE A 57 5.32 -3.36 12.22
C ILE A 57 6.55 -2.91 11.39
N PRO A 58 7.77 -3.45 11.58
CA PRO A 58 8.92 -3.05 10.76
C PRO A 58 8.71 -3.37 9.27
N MET A 59 8.07 -4.50 8.95
CA MET A 59 7.72 -4.83 7.56
C MET A 59 6.75 -3.82 6.95
N LEU A 60 5.73 -3.37 7.71
CA LEU A 60 4.79 -2.35 7.27
C LEU A 60 5.48 -1.00 7.03
N ILE A 61 6.43 -0.62 7.89
CA ILE A 61 7.20 0.62 7.73
C ILE A 61 8.09 0.55 6.48
N GLY A 62 8.79 -0.58 6.27
CA GLY A 62 9.61 -0.79 5.07
C GLY A 62 8.78 -0.76 3.78
N ALA A 63 7.62 -1.43 3.81
CA ALA A 63 6.65 -1.41 2.73
C ALA A 63 6.19 0.01 2.41
N ALA A 64 5.73 0.76 3.42
CA ALA A 64 5.26 2.13 3.25
C ALA A 64 6.37 3.06 2.73
N ALA A 65 7.59 2.94 3.27
CA ALA A 65 8.73 3.74 2.84
C ALA A 65 9.05 3.53 1.36
N VAL A 66 9.11 2.27 0.91
CA VAL A 66 9.37 1.98 -0.50
C VAL A 66 8.19 2.37 -1.38
N GLY A 67 6.95 2.24 -0.91
CA GLY A 67 5.77 2.78 -1.61
C GLY A 67 5.90 4.28 -1.88
N VAL A 68 6.31 5.07 -0.88
CA VAL A 68 6.57 6.52 -1.07
C VAL A 68 7.72 6.76 -2.04
N ILE A 69 8.84 6.03 -1.90
CA ILE A 69 9.98 6.14 -2.82
C ILE A 69 9.55 5.85 -4.26
N THR A 70 8.69 4.85 -4.45
CA THR A 70 8.13 4.47 -5.76
C THR A 70 7.37 5.64 -6.38
N THR A 71 6.45 6.25 -5.64
CA THR A 71 5.68 7.40 -6.14
C THR A 71 6.58 8.59 -6.52
N VAL A 72 7.61 8.87 -5.72
CA VAL A 72 8.59 9.91 -6.01
C VAL A 72 9.42 9.58 -7.25
N LEU A 73 9.81 8.31 -7.43
CA LEU A 73 10.57 7.87 -8.61
C LEU A 73 9.75 8.01 -9.89
N ILE A 74 8.47 7.63 -9.85
CA ILE A 74 7.54 7.78 -10.98
C ILE A 74 7.43 9.25 -11.36
N GLU A 75 7.20 10.13 -10.38
CA GLU A 75 7.08 11.57 -10.63
C GLU A 75 8.39 12.18 -11.16
N LEU A 76 9.54 11.73 -10.65
CA LEU A 76 10.85 12.17 -11.10
C LEU A 76 11.13 11.75 -12.55
N LEU A 77 10.83 10.49 -12.91
CA LEU A 77 10.96 10.02 -14.29
C LEU A 77 10.03 10.77 -15.22
N HIS A 78 8.79 11.02 -14.80
CA HIS A 78 7.85 11.78 -15.60
C HIS A 78 8.33 13.22 -15.83
N LYS A 79 8.77 13.95 -14.78
CA LYS A 79 9.19 15.35 -14.89
C LYS A 79 10.57 15.53 -15.54
N LYS A 80 11.55 14.71 -15.17
CA LYS A 80 12.96 14.90 -15.56
C LYS A 80 13.31 14.14 -16.84
N ALA A 81 12.82 12.91 -16.99
CA ALA A 81 13.07 12.11 -18.20
C ALA A 81 12.02 12.36 -19.29
N ARG A 82 10.96 13.13 -19.02
CA ARG A 82 9.85 13.43 -19.94
C ARG A 82 9.21 12.17 -20.53
N LEU A 83 9.24 11.07 -19.78
CA LEU A 83 8.56 9.84 -20.16
C LEU A 83 7.04 10.01 -20.01
N GLN A 84 6.30 9.29 -20.85
CA GLN A 84 4.86 9.11 -20.64
C GLN A 84 4.62 8.56 -19.22
N GLU A 85 3.53 8.98 -18.60
CA GLU A 85 3.17 8.60 -17.23
C GLU A 85 3.12 7.07 -17.09
N ASP A 86 2.43 6.39 -18.01
CA ASP A 86 2.35 4.92 -18.08
C ASP A 86 3.73 4.25 -18.20
N ALA A 87 4.64 4.83 -19.00
CA ALA A 87 5.99 4.31 -19.17
C ALA A 87 6.85 4.50 -17.91
N SER A 88 6.67 5.63 -17.21
CA SER A 88 7.38 5.92 -15.95
C SER A 88 6.96 4.96 -14.84
N ILE A 89 5.65 4.70 -14.74
CA ILE A 89 5.07 3.69 -13.84
C ILE A 89 5.68 2.31 -14.17
N GLY A 90 5.63 1.91 -15.45
CA GLY A 90 6.12 0.63 -15.95
C GLY A 90 7.59 0.36 -15.61
N VAL A 91 8.47 1.31 -15.91
CA VAL A 91 9.92 1.18 -15.67
C VAL A 91 10.22 1.14 -14.18
N THR A 92 9.54 1.96 -13.37
CA THR A 92 9.80 2.02 -11.93
C THR A 92 9.45 0.69 -11.25
N PHE A 93 8.26 0.15 -11.50
CA PHE A 93 7.81 -1.06 -10.81
C PHE A 93 8.61 -2.28 -11.25
N THR A 94 8.90 -2.43 -12.55
CA THR A 94 9.64 -3.59 -13.07
C THR A 94 11.05 -3.66 -12.49
N TRP A 95 11.72 -2.52 -12.37
CA TRP A 95 13.06 -2.43 -11.81
C TRP A 95 13.07 -2.70 -10.30
N LEU A 96 12.17 -2.08 -9.53
CA LEU A 96 12.06 -2.32 -8.08
C LEU A 96 11.65 -3.76 -7.77
N PHE A 97 10.75 -4.33 -8.55
CA PHE A 97 10.34 -5.72 -8.44
C PHE A 97 11.51 -6.67 -8.69
N ALA A 98 12.29 -6.45 -9.77
CA ALA A 98 13.48 -7.24 -10.06
C ALA A 98 14.51 -7.16 -8.94
N ILE A 99 14.74 -5.97 -8.37
CA ILE A 99 15.62 -5.79 -7.19
C ILE A 99 15.09 -6.62 -6.02
N GLY A 100 13.79 -6.56 -5.74
CA GLY A 100 13.17 -7.32 -4.66
C GLY A 100 13.32 -8.83 -4.84
N VAL A 101 13.09 -9.35 -6.05
CA VAL A 101 13.29 -10.77 -6.40
C VAL A 101 14.75 -11.19 -6.19
N ILE A 102 15.70 -10.37 -6.66
CA ILE A 102 17.14 -10.64 -6.50
C ILE A 102 17.52 -10.68 -5.01
N LEU A 103 17.00 -9.74 -4.21
CA LEU A 103 17.18 -9.72 -2.76
C LEU A 103 16.62 -10.99 -2.13
N ILE A 104 15.39 -11.40 -2.45
CA ILE A 104 14.84 -12.66 -1.95
C ILE A 104 15.75 -13.82 -2.35
N SER A 105 16.07 -13.96 -3.63
CA SER A 105 16.89 -15.07 -4.16
C SER A 105 18.32 -15.13 -3.60
N ALA A 106 18.92 -14.00 -3.22
CA ALA A 106 20.24 -13.97 -2.62
C ALA A 106 20.22 -14.32 -1.12
N PHE A 107 19.11 -14.01 -0.43
CA PHE A 107 18.94 -14.21 1.01
C PHE A 107 18.01 -15.39 1.38
N THR A 108 17.48 -16.13 0.39
CA THR A 108 16.58 -17.31 0.54
C THR A 108 17.21 -18.49 1.28
N GLY A 109 18.52 -18.51 1.48
CA GLY A 109 19.16 -19.53 2.32
C GLY A 109 18.72 -19.52 3.78
N GLN A 110 18.01 -18.49 4.25
CA GLN A 110 17.63 -18.32 5.66
C GLN A 110 16.13 -18.06 5.91
N VAL A 111 15.28 -17.91 4.88
CA VAL A 111 13.89 -17.44 5.09
C VAL A 111 12.91 -17.91 4.01
N ASP A 112 11.83 -18.60 4.42
CA ASP A 112 10.65 -18.88 3.60
C ASP A 112 9.77 -17.60 3.46
N LEU A 113 10.23 -16.65 2.66
CA LEU A 113 9.40 -15.54 2.16
C LEU A 113 8.95 -15.89 0.74
N ASP A 114 7.73 -16.42 0.64
CA ASP A 114 7.09 -16.63 -0.64
C ASP A 114 6.60 -15.29 -1.20
N GLN A 115 7.19 -14.91 -2.34
CA GLN A 115 6.86 -13.70 -3.08
C GLN A 115 5.41 -13.69 -3.56
N GLU A 116 4.85 -14.85 -3.94
CA GLU A 116 3.46 -14.94 -4.37
C GLU A 116 2.52 -14.67 -3.20
N CYS A 117 2.78 -15.29 -2.04
CA CYS A 117 2.02 -15.01 -0.82
C CYS A 117 2.08 -13.55 -0.38
N VAL A 118 3.23 -12.87 -0.52
CA VAL A 118 3.38 -11.46 -0.14
C VAL A 118 2.66 -10.52 -1.11
N LEU A 119 2.67 -10.86 -2.41
CA LEU A 119 2.12 -10.01 -3.45
C LEU A 119 0.60 -10.16 -3.59
N TYR A 120 0.10 -11.39 -3.61
CA TYR A 120 -1.34 -11.66 -3.73
C TYR A 120 -2.05 -11.53 -2.37
N GLY A 121 -1.32 -11.78 -1.28
CA GLY A 121 -1.88 -11.83 0.06
C GLY A 121 -2.71 -13.10 0.29
N GLU A 122 -2.71 -13.59 1.52
CA GLU A 122 -3.55 -14.72 1.93
C GLU A 122 -4.34 -14.35 3.19
N ILE A 123 -5.63 -14.05 2.99
CA ILE A 123 -6.53 -13.62 4.07
C ILE A 123 -6.94 -14.78 4.99
N ALA A 124 -6.71 -16.03 4.59
CA ALA A 124 -7.01 -17.19 5.43
C ALA A 124 -6.17 -17.24 6.72
N TYR A 125 -5.03 -16.56 6.77
CA TYR A 125 -4.17 -16.51 7.97
C TYR A 125 -4.60 -15.49 9.03
N VAL A 126 -5.58 -14.64 8.74
CA VAL A 126 -6.10 -13.63 9.69
C VAL A 126 -6.45 -14.21 11.06
N PRO A 127 -7.25 -15.29 11.21
CA PRO A 127 -7.64 -15.80 12.53
C PRO A 127 -6.48 -16.42 13.34
N LEU A 128 -5.31 -16.64 12.73
CA LEU A 128 -4.15 -17.25 13.40
C LEU A 128 -3.28 -16.22 14.14
N ASP A 129 -3.30 -14.95 13.73
CA ASP A 129 -2.52 -13.87 14.36
C ASP A 129 -3.36 -13.16 15.45
N LEU A 130 -3.58 -13.84 16.58
CA LEU A 130 -4.37 -13.34 17.71
C LEU A 130 -3.56 -12.47 18.67
N ILE A 131 -4.14 -11.35 19.10
CA ILE A 131 -3.62 -10.59 20.25
C ILE A 131 -4.06 -11.31 21.53
N VAL A 132 -3.11 -11.96 22.19
CA VAL A 132 -3.29 -12.47 23.54
C VAL A 132 -2.67 -11.45 24.50
N THR A 133 -3.51 -10.79 25.31
CA THR A 133 -3.02 -9.92 26.39
C THR A 133 -2.50 -10.78 27.54
N ASP A 134 -1.54 -10.26 28.33
CA ASP A 134 -0.95 -10.93 29.51
C ASP A 134 -2.00 -11.40 30.54
N THR A 135 -3.23 -10.89 30.48
CA THR A 135 -4.40 -11.28 31.29
C THR A 135 -5.21 -12.46 30.71
N GLY A 136 -4.75 -13.10 29.63
CA GLY A 136 -5.41 -14.26 28.99
C GLY A 136 -6.65 -13.91 28.18
N THR A 137 -6.97 -12.62 28.00
CA THR A 137 -8.10 -12.17 27.18
C THR A 137 -7.69 -12.06 25.72
N ILE A 138 -8.43 -12.73 24.83
CA ILE A 138 -8.23 -12.68 23.38
C ILE A 138 -8.93 -11.43 22.85
N LEU A 139 -8.17 -10.41 22.45
CA LEU A 139 -8.69 -9.13 21.94
C LEU A 139 -9.11 -9.21 20.45
N GLY A 140 -8.91 -10.37 19.82
CA GLY A 140 -9.15 -10.64 18.41
C GLY A 140 -7.87 -10.56 17.56
N PRO A 141 -7.98 -10.81 16.25
CA PRO A 141 -6.82 -10.83 15.35
C PRO A 141 -6.16 -9.46 15.16
N ARG A 142 -4.82 -9.40 15.13
CA ARG A 142 -4.05 -8.19 14.82
C ARG A 142 -4.40 -7.58 13.45
N PRO A 143 -4.52 -8.37 12.36
CA PRO A 143 -4.82 -7.82 11.04
C PRO A 143 -6.18 -7.12 10.98
N LEU A 144 -7.15 -7.56 11.80
CA LEU A 144 -8.47 -6.94 11.90
C LEU A 144 -8.37 -5.49 12.41
N TRP A 145 -7.61 -5.29 13.50
CA TRP A 145 -7.42 -3.96 14.08
C TRP A 145 -6.64 -3.03 13.16
N ILE A 146 -5.58 -3.54 12.52
CA ILE A 146 -4.76 -2.76 11.59
C ILE A 146 -5.60 -2.33 10.38
N SER A 147 -6.33 -3.24 9.75
CA SER A 147 -7.20 -2.93 8.60
C SER A 147 -8.36 -2.01 8.98
N GLY A 148 -8.95 -2.17 10.16
CA GLY A 148 -10.00 -1.29 10.67
C GLY A 148 -9.51 0.14 10.92
N ILE A 149 -8.35 0.31 11.56
CA ILE A 149 -7.73 1.62 11.77
C ILE A 149 -7.36 2.25 10.42
N MET A 150 -6.78 1.48 9.51
CA MET A 150 -6.41 1.96 8.17
C MET A 150 -7.65 2.42 7.39
N ALA A 151 -8.73 1.64 7.40
CA ALA A 151 -9.99 2.03 6.77
C ALA A 151 -10.56 3.32 7.35
N LEU A 152 -10.51 3.47 8.68
CA LEU A 152 -10.95 4.68 9.35
C LEU A 152 -10.10 5.90 8.94
N ILE A 153 -8.77 5.75 8.88
CA ILE A 153 -7.86 6.80 8.40
C ILE A 153 -8.17 7.18 6.96
N VAL A 154 -8.29 6.19 6.06
CA VAL A 154 -8.61 6.43 4.64
C VAL A 154 -9.94 7.17 4.49
N LEU A 155 -10.97 6.76 5.24
CA LEU A 155 -12.27 7.44 5.23
C LEU A 155 -12.20 8.86 5.79
N LEU A 156 -11.45 9.09 6.88
CA LEU A 156 -11.29 10.43 7.44
C LEU A 156 -10.54 11.35 6.47
N VAL A 157 -9.42 10.90 5.92
CA VAL A 157 -8.62 11.66 4.94
C VAL A 157 -9.46 11.96 3.71
N THR A 158 -10.18 10.97 3.17
CA THR A 158 -11.05 11.16 2.01
C THR A 158 -12.20 12.10 2.32
N ARG A 159 -12.80 12.02 3.51
CA ARG A 159 -13.93 12.88 3.91
C ARG A 159 -13.50 14.33 4.11
N ILE A 160 -12.39 14.57 4.81
CA ILE A 160 -11.85 15.91 5.05
C ILE A 160 -11.35 16.50 3.73
N GLY A 161 -10.68 15.69 2.91
CA GLY A 161 -10.10 16.06 1.63
C GLY A 161 -11.06 16.04 0.45
N TYR A 162 -12.33 15.66 0.64
CA TYR A 162 -13.25 15.38 -0.46
C TYR A 162 -13.36 16.54 -1.45
N LYS A 163 -13.45 17.77 -0.95
CA LYS A 163 -13.51 18.97 -1.79
C LYS A 163 -12.24 19.14 -2.65
N GLY A 164 -11.07 18.92 -2.05
CA GLY A 164 -9.78 19.01 -2.74
C GLY A 164 -9.68 17.94 -3.82
N PHE A 165 -9.79 16.67 -3.43
CA PHE A 165 -9.70 15.52 -4.34
C PHE A 165 -10.72 15.59 -5.48
N PHE A 166 -11.95 16.01 -5.21
CA PHE A 166 -12.98 16.13 -6.24
C PHE A 166 -12.61 17.21 -7.27
N ILE A 167 -12.30 18.43 -6.83
CA ILE A 167 -12.05 19.54 -7.74
C ILE A 167 -10.79 19.28 -8.58
N THR A 168 -9.71 18.78 -7.98
CA THR A 168 -8.46 18.50 -8.71
C THR A 168 -8.58 17.33 -9.67
N THR A 169 -9.47 16.37 -9.40
CA THR A 169 -9.75 15.24 -10.31
C THR A 169 -10.52 15.67 -11.57
N PHE A 170 -11.50 16.57 -11.44
CA PHE A 170 -12.32 16.98 -12.58
C PHE A 170 -11.73 18.14 -13.37
N ASN A 171 -11.17 19.15 -12.70
CA ASN A 171 -10.61 20.31 -13.36
C ASN A 171 -9.44 20.92 -12.54
N PRO A 172 -8.20 20.51 -12.81
CA PRO A 172 -7.02 21.01 -12.10
C PRO A 172 -6.76 22.50 -12.35
N ASP A 173 -7.15 23.05 -13.50
CA ASP A 173 -6.96 24.48 -13.79
C ASP A 173 -7.98 25.35 -13.04
N TYR A 174 -9.22 24.87 -12.89
CA TYR A 174 -10.21 25.51 -12.02
C TYR A 174 -9.82 25.45 -10.55
N ALA A 175 -9.20 24.34 -10.10
CA ALA A 175 -8.66 24.22 -8.74
C ALA A 175 -7.60 25.30 -8.45
N LYS A 176 -6.67 25.53 -9.40
CA LYS A 176 -5.63 26.58 -9.28
C LYS A 176 -6.24 27.97 -9.20
N ALA A 177 -7.28 28.25 -9.98
CA ALA A 177 -7.98 29.54 -9.94
C ALA A 177 -8.67 29.80 -8.59
N LEU A 178 -9.14 28.74 -7.91
CA LEU A 178 -9.69 28.80 -6.57
C LEU A 178 -8.64 28.89 -5.44
N GLY A 179 -7.34 28.90 -5.77
CA GLY A 179 -6.25 28.90 -4.79
C GLY A 179 -6.03 27.55 -4.10
N ILE A 180 -6.60 26.46 -4.62
CA ILE A 180 -6.41 25.11 -4.10
C ILE A 180 -5.11 24.55 -4.69
N SER A 181 -4.19 24.13 -3.82
CA SER A 181 -2.94 23.51 -4.26
C SER A 181 -3.20 22.15 -4.90
N THR A 182 -3.06 22.07 -6.23
CA THR A 182 -3.13 20.81 -7.00
C THR A 182 -1.98 19.84 -6.70
N LEU A 183 -0.96 20.29 -5.96
CA LEU A 183 0.19 19.47 -5.60
C LEU A 183 -0.06 18.70 -4.30
N ILE A 184 -0.95 19.22 -3.43
CA ILE A 184 -1.29 18.61 -2.14
C ILE A 184 -2.53 17.70 -2.26
N TRP A 185 -3.43 17.98 -3.20
CA TRP A 185 -4.74 17.32 -3.37
C TRP A 185 -4.87 16.58 -4.71
#